data_AF-Q0RML4-F1
#
_entry.id   AF-Q0RML4-F1
#
_cell.length_a   1.000
_cell.length_b   1.000
_cell.length_c   1.000
_cell.angle_alpha   90.00
_cell.angle_beta   90.00
_cell.angle_gamma   90.00
#
_symmetry.space_group_name_H-M   'P 1'
#
loop_
_entity.id
_entity.type
_entity.pdbx_description
1 polymer ?
#
loop_
_entity_poly.entity_id
_entity_poly.type
_entity_poly.pdbx_seq_one_letter_code
_entity_poly.pdbx_strand_id
1 'polypeptide(L)'
;MRTARLAWKTVAESATHHLVLQDDVELCDEFAAAAYQAIASGPSGPLSFFANWASRSGQLVRLAALSGASWAPVMDPYIPTQALLLPAPLALEFAEFAETLPSTVPDNQAMAHFLRSKEMTASVCCPNLVEHADADSLLLHDVMFGVRRSVVFPRNGEQVSGALESGTVESRCIPHFESLSGFSIVFFREGRGDESTWSMTSHEVLGDCGMSKSDIVGKFREDLAKNPQAAPPVSGLSHPFVFQLWITSFILGAVASQLLGGPDRDVLDIGLKRPWARQALETIPAGKLRRFVPAEQLAEASARLLGLCTDALGAGFVAPAQWPELLDIPFRFKEPEHHKRRGSAYPDTRSTGLSRAGGNGS
;
A
#
# COMPACT_ATOMS: atom_id res chain seq x y z
N MET A 1 17.77 -1.72 15.73
CA MET A 1 18.56 -0.92 14.76
C MET A 1 20.08 -1.12 14.74
N ARG A 2 20.71 -1.95 15.61
CA ARG A 2 22.18 -2.01 15.71
C ARG A 2 22.90 -2.38 14.40
N THR A 3 22.43 -3.41 13.68
CA THR A 3 23.01 -3.86 12.41
C THR A 3 22.70 -2.90 11.26
N ALA A 4 21.45 -2.43 11.16
CA ALA A 4 21.04 -1.46 10.15
C ALA A 4 21.90 -0.20 10.15
N ARG A 5 22.24 0.35 11.33
CA ARG A 5 23.13 1.54 11.42
C ARG A 5 24.49 1.32 10.78
N LEU A 6 25.08 0.14 10.97
CA LEU A 6 26.37 -0.18 10.35
C LEU A 6 26.23 -0.23 8.83
N ALA A 7 25.17 -0.87 8.31
CA ALA A 7 24.92 -0.93 6.87
C ALA A 7 24.77 0.46 6.23
N TRP A 8 24.12 1.41 6.91
CA TRP A 8 23.98 2.78 6.41
C TRP A 8 25.26 3.61 6.51
N LYS A 9 26.22 3.25 7.37
CA LYS A 9 27.51 3.95 7.51
C LYS A 9 28.57 3.54 6.51
N THR A 10 28.40 2.41 5.82
CA THR A 10 29.41 1.84 4.93
C THR A 10 29.27 2.34 3.48
N VAL A 11 28.82 3.58 3.29
CA VAL A 11 28.72 4.20 1.96
C VAL A 11 30.13 4.37 1.40
N ALA A 12 30.40 3.81 0.21
CA ALA A 12 31.69 3.98 -0.44
C ALA A 12 31.88 5.42 -0.94
N GLU A 13 33.10 5.96 -0.85
CA GLU A 13 33.41 7.35 -1.19
C GLU A 13 33.05 7.70 -2.65
N SER A 14 33.16 6.74 -3.57
CA SER A 14 32.83 6.92 -4.99
C SER A 14 31.37 6.56 -5.35
N ALA A 15 30.53 6.19 -4.39
CA ALA A 15 29.17 5.77 -4.66
C ALA A 15 28.25 6.97 -4.94
N THR A 16 27.42 6.88 -5.98
CA THR A 16 26.35 7.87 -6.23
C THR A 16 25.09 7.54 -5.42
N HIS A 17 24.85 6.24 -5.19
CA HIS A 17 23.71 5.71 -4.46
C HIS A 17 24.18 4.59 -3.52
N HIS A 18 23.44 4.41 -2.44
CA HIS A 18 23.66 3.35 -1.45
C HIS A 18 22.39 2.52 -1.30
N LEU A 19 22.50 1.22 -1.58
CA LEU A 19 21.42 0.25 -1.44
C LEU A 19 21.66 -0.59 -0.19
N VAL A 20 20.68 -0.65 0.70
CA VAL A 20 20.67 -1.59 1.83
C VAL A 20 19.60 -2.65 1.59
N LEU A 21 20.00 -3.90 1.74
CA LEU A 21 19.15 -5.09 1.67
C LEU A 21 19.06 -5.72 3.06
N GLN A 22 17.86 -6.11 3.47
CA GLN A 22 17.67 -6.98 4.63
C GLN A 22 18.09 -8.41 4.26
N ASP A 23 18.44 -9.22 5.26
CA ASP A 23 18.92 -10.59 5.09
C ASP A 23 17.81 -11.59 4.75
N ASP A 24 16.55 -11.21 4.95
CA ASP A 24 15.35 -12.00 4.68
C ASP A 24 14.64 -11.60 3.37
N VAL A 25 15.38 -11.11 2.38
CA VAL A 25 14.84 -10.82 1.04
C VAL A 25 15.32 -11.79 -0.03
N GLU A 26 14.42 -12.13 -0.93
CA GLU A 26 14.70 -12.82 -2.19
C GLU A 26 14.79 -11.78 -3.31
N LEU A 27 15.80 -11.89 -4.16
CA LEU A 27 16.03 -10.95 -5.27
C LEU A 27 15.42 -11.51 -6.56
N CYS A 28 14.92 -10.64 -7.44
CA CYS A 28 14.56 -11.07 -8.79
C CYS A 28 15.81 -11.43 -9.63
N ASP A 29 15.65 -12.24 -10.69
CA ASP A 29 16.76 -12.73 -11.51
C ASP A 29 17.64 -11.60 -12.09
N GLU A 30 17.03 -10.48 -12.51
CA GLU A 30 17.70 -9.33 -13.12
C GLU A 30 18.01 -8.20 -12.12
N PHE A 31 18.08 -8.50 -10.82
CA PHE A 31 18.09 -7.51 -9.75
C PHE A 31 19.08 -6.35 -9.97
N ALA A 32 20.34 -6.66 -10.29
CA ALA A 32 21.36 -5.63 -10.48
C ALA A 32 21.02 -4.71 -11.66
N ALA A 33 20.61 -5.27 -12.80
CA ALA A 33 20.24 -4.49 -13.98
C ALA A 33 18.99 -3.63 -13.71
N ALA A 34 17.99 -4.19 -13.04
CA ALA A 34 16.79 -3.47 -12.63
C ALA A 34 17.10 -2.35 -11.60
N ALA A 35 18.03 -2.57 -10.68
CA ALA A 35 18.47 -1.56 -9.71
C ALA A 35 19.22 -0.39 -10.40
N TYR A 36 20.05 -0.68 -11.41
CA TYR A 36 20.66 0.37 -12.24
C TYR A 36 19.62 1.13 -13.06
N GLN A 37 18.61 0.44 -13.60
CA GLN A 37 17.50 1.09 -14.27
C GLN A 37 16.72 2.01 -13.32
N ALA A 38 16.43 1.54 -12.10
CA ALA A 38 15.81 2.34 -11.05
C ALA A 38 16.59 3.62 -10.74
N ILE A 39 17.93 3.56 -10.70
CA ILE A 39 18.79 4.75 -10.53
C ILE A 39 18.65 5.70 -11.72
N ALA A 40 18.56 5.19 -12.94
CA ALA A 40 18.53 5.98 -14.16
C ALA A 40 17.18 6.66 -14.43
N SER A 41 16.06 5.99 -14.14
CA SER A 41 14.71 6.44 -14.49
C SER A 41 13.80 6.74 -13.30
N GLY A 42 14.24 6.41 -12.08
CA GLY A 42 13.43 6.59 -10.87
C GLY A 42 13.22 8.05 -10.50
N PRO A 43 12.16 8.35 -9.71
CA PRO A 43 11.98 9.66 -9.10
C PRO A 43 13.21 10.08 -8.29
N SER A 44 13.48 11.39 -8.26
CA SER A 44 14.54 11.92 -7.40
C SER A 44 14.24 11.64 -5.93
N GLY A 45 15.10 10.85 -5.27
CA GLY A 45 15.01 10.60 -3.83
C GLY A 45 15.09 9.12 -3.45
N PRO A 46 14.60 8.76 -2.25
CA PRO A 46 14.58 7.38 -1.76
C PRO A 46 13.71 6.46 -2.63
N LEU A 47 14.28 5.33 -3.05
CA LEU A 47 13.58 4.29 -3.80
C LEU A 47 13.53 2.99 -3.00
N SER A 48 12.32 2.54 -2.66
CA SER A 48 12.08 1.24 -2.06
C SER A 48 11.78 0.21 -3.16
N PHE A 49 12.40 -0.96 -3.06
CA PHE A 49 12.19 -2.05 -4.00
C PHE A 49 11.16 -3.07 -3.52
N PHE A 50 10.46 -2.76 -2.42
CA PHE A 50 9.48 -3.63 -1.79
C PHE A 50 8.23 -2.85 -1.37
N ALA A 51 7.06 -3.36 -1.73
CA ALA A 51 5.78 -2.95 -1.14
C ALA A 51 5.12 -4.16 -0.53
N ASN A 52 4.84 -4.09 0.78
CA ASN A 52 4.07 -5.13 1.45
C ASN A 52 2.64 -5.17 0.88
N TRP A 53 2.18 -6.35 0.45
CA TRP A 53 0.86 -6.55 -0.18
C TRP A 53 -0.33 -6.04 0.62
N ALA A 54 -0.20 -5.93 1.94
CA ALA A 54 -1.25 -5.50 2.84
C ALA A 54 -1.27 -3.97 3.06
N SER A 55 -0.20 -3.26 2.70
CA SER A 55 0.03 -1.86 3.08
C SER A 55 -0.84 -0.87 2.29
N ARG A 56 -0.79 0.41 2.65
CA ARG A 56 -1.42 1.50 1.90
C ARG A 56 -0.68 1.74 0.59
N SER A 57 0.65 1.79 0.64
CA SER A 57 1.48 1.90 -0.57
C SER A 57 1.24 0.72 -1.52
N GLY A 58 0.95 -0.47 -0.99
CA GLY A 58 0.59 -1.62 -1.81
C GLY A 58 -0.71 -1.46 -2.61
N GLN A 59 -1.62 -0.57 -2.21
CA GLN A 59 -2.80 -0.23 -3.03
C GLN A 59 -2.40 0.66 -4.20
N LEU A 60 -1.48 1.60 -3.97
CA LEU A 60 -0.95 2.44 -5.05
C LEU A 60 -0.09 1.64 -6.03
N VAL A 61 0.67 0.64 -5.57
CA VAL A 61 1.39 -0.28 -6.49
C VAL A 61 0.41 -1.04 -7.39
N ARG A 62 -0.77 -1.43 -6.89
CA ARG A 62 -1.82 -2.04 -7.74
C ARG A 62 -2.36 -1.07 -8.78
N LEU A 63 -2.54 0.20 -8.42
CA LEU A 63 -2.91 1.25 -9.37
C LEU A 63 -1.79 1.56 -10.36
N ALA A 64 -0.52 1.47 -9.95
CA ALA A 64 0.64 1.61 -10.83
C ALA A 64 0.66 0.48 -11.86
N ALA A 65 0.50 -0.78 -11.41
CA ALA A 65 0.41 -1.93 -12.30
C ALA A 65 -0.76 -1.82 -13.29
N LEU A 66 -1.93 -1.37 -12.82
CA LEU A 66 -3.10 -1.13 -13.67
C LEU A 66 -2.92 0.00 -14.67
N SER A 67 -2.18 1.06 -14.34
CA SER A 67 -1.95 2.23 -15.21
C SER A 67 -0.70 2.10 -16.09
N GLY A 68 0.17 1.14 -15.79
CA GLY A 68 1.49 0.99 -16.44
C GLY A 68 2.54 1.95 -15.88
N ALA A 69 2.27 2.59 -14.73
CA ALA A 69 3.27 3.40 -14.04
C ALA A 69 4.31 2.50 -13.36
N SER A 70 5.55 2.97 -13.32
CA SER A 70 6.67 2.23 -12.72
C SER A 70 6.86 2.52 -11.24
N TRP A 71 6.21 3.58 -10.73
CA TRP A 71 6.46 4.09 -9.39
C TRP A 71 5.17 4.45 -8.67
N ALA A 72 5.15 4.27 -7.36
CA ALA A 72 4.10 4.76 -6.48
C ALA A 72 4.72 5.46 -5.25
N PRO A 73 4.14 6.55 -4.73
CA PRO A 73 4.64 7.15 -3.50
C PRO A 73 4.36 6.23 -2.30
N VAL A 74 5.27 6.23 -1.33
CA VAL A 74 5.04 5.59 -0.04
C VAL A 74 4.03 6.41 0.76
N MET A 75 2.99 5.74 1.23
CA MET A 75 1.84 6.33 1.94
C MET A 75 1.56 5.66 3.29
N ASP A 76 2.46 4.77 3.68
CA ASP A 76 2.45 4.13 4.98
C ASP A 76 3.04 5.07 6.04
N PRO A 77 2.70 4.92 7.33
CA PRO A 77 3.32 5.68 8.42
C PRO A 77 4.78 5.29 8.68
N TYR A 78 5.32 4.37 7.88
CA TYR A 78 6.69 3.86 7.91
C TYR A 78 7.24 3.77 6.47
N ILE A 79 8.57 3.67 6.32
CA ILE A 79 9.21 3.46 5.02
C ILE A 79 9.61 1.99 4.88
N PRO A 80 9.23 1.26 3.81
CA PRO A 80 9.68 -0.11 3.61
C PRO A 80 11.20 -0.15 3.39
N THR A 81 11.92 -0.78 4.32
CA THR A 81 13.39 -0.84 4.38
C THR A 81 13.97 -2.20 3.99
N GLN A 82 13.13 -3.14 3.54
CA GLN A 82 13.53 -4.48 3.07
C GLN A 82 14.61 -4.39 1.99
N ALA A 83 14.41 -3.49 1.03
CA ALA A 83 15.39 -3.09 0.04
C ALA A 83 15.19 -1.61 -0.24
N LEU A 84 16.08 -0.77 0.27
CA LEU A 84 15.98 0.69 0.16
C LEU A 84 17.26 1.28 -0.41
N LEU A 85 17.10 2.01 -1.50
CA LEU A 85 18.13 2.76 -2.18
C LEU A 85 18.00 4.24 -1.83
N LEU A 86 19.10 4.85 -1.40
CA LEU A 86 19.19 6.30 -1.19
C LEU A 86 20.30 6.88 -2.07
N PRO A 87 20.20 8.14 -2.52
CA PRO A 87 21.38 8.90 -2.94
C PRO A 87 22.44 8.87 -1.85
N ALA A 88 23.71 8.69 -2.21
CA ALA A 88 24.80 8.49 -1.25
C ALA A 88 24.91 9.61 -0.19
N PRO A 89 24.78 10.92 -0.52
CA PRO A 89 24.76 11.96 0.50
C PRO A 89 23.62 11.80 1.51
N LEU A 90 22.43 11.42 1.03
CA LEU A 90 21.26 11.21 1.88
C LEU A 90 21.42 9.98 2.79
N ALA A 91 22.10 8.93 2.31
CA ALA A 91 22.42 7.77 3.12
C ALA A 91 23.36 8.10 4.29
N LEU A 92 24.38 8.93 4.04
CA LEU A 92 25.29 9.42 5.09
C LEU A 92 24.57 10.28 6.12
N GLU A 93 23.72 11.22 5.67
CA GLU A 93 22.89 12.03 6.56
C GLU A 93 21.94 11.17 7.41
N PHE A 94 21.33 10.14 6.82
CA PHE A 94 20.51 9.20 7.58
C PHE A 94 21.34 8.42 8.60
N ALA A 95 22.54 7.99 8.24
CA ALA A 95 23.44 7.26 9.15
C ALA A 95 23.81 8.09 10.39
N GLU A 96 24.03 9.40 10.22
CA GLU A 96 24.24 10.34 11.32
C GLU A 96 22.98 10.52 12.16
N PHE A 97 21.82 10.78 11.52
CA PHE A 97 20.54 10.93 12.19
C PHE A 97 20.19 9.69 13.03
N ALA A 98 20.40 8.50 12.47
CA ALA A 98 20.09 7.23 13.11
C ALA A 98 20.85 7.02 14.43
N GLU A 99 22.04 7.61 14.61
CA GLU A 99 22.81 7.53 15.86
C GLU A 99 22.19 8.32 17.01
N THR A 100 21.39 9.34 16.70
CA THR A 100 20.70 10.15 17.72
C THR A 100 19.52 9.43 18.37
N LEU A 101 19.04 8.35 17.75
CA LEU A 101 17.86 7.62 18.20
C LEU A 101 18.23 6.49 19.18
N PRO A 102 17.29 6.02 20.03
CA PRO A 102 17.45 4.77 20.75
C PRO A 102 17.58 3.57 19.79
N SER A 103 18.37 2.57 20.15
CA SER A 103 18.58 1.36 19.33
C SER A 103 17.34 0.47 19.18
N THR A 104 16.33 0.71 20.05
CA THR A 104 15.01 0.06 20.07
C THR A 104 14.05 0.60 19.01
N VAL A 105 14.30 1.78 18.45
CA VAL A 105 13.49 2.31 17.35
C VAL A 105 13.68 1.40 16.13
N PRO A 106 12.59 0.93 15.48
CA PRO A 106 12.68 0.20 14.22
C PRO A 106 13.27 1.05 13.09
N ASP A 107 14.02 0.43 12.18
CA ASP A 107 14.70 1.10 11.07
C ASP A 107 13.72 1.80 10.12
N ASN A 108 12.60 1.15 9.79
CA ASN A 108 11.52 1.71 8.96
C ASN A 108 10.87 2.96 9.57
N GLN A 109 10.75 3.01 10.90
CA GLN A 109 10.24 4.17 11.62
C GLN A 109 11.30 5.26 11.68
N ALA A 110 12.56 4.93 11.98
CA ALA A 110 13.66 5.90 11.97
C ALA A 110 13.79 6.58 10.60
N MET A 111 13.74 5.80 9.51
CA MET A 111 13.75 6.32 8.14
C MET A 111 12.55 7.23 7.86
N ALA A 112 11.35 6.84 8.32
CA ALA A 112 10.17 7.69 8.17
C ALA A 112 10.31 9.03 8.89
N HIS A 113 10.85 9.04 10.12
CA HIS A 113 11.11 10.30 10.85
C HIS A 113 12.16 11.16 10.14
N PHE A 114 13.22 10.54 9.63
CA PHE A 114 14.26 11.24 8.88
C PHE A 114 13.71 11.89 7.61
N LEU A 115 13.01 11.14 6.77
CA LEU A 115 12.45 11.69 5.52
C LEU A 115 11.39 12.76 5.77
N ARG A 116 10.57 12.61 6.83
CA ARG A 116 9.65 13.67 7.28
C ARG A 116 10.40 14.95 7.64
N SER A 117 11.50 14.85 8.40
CA SER A 117 12.31 16.03 8.75
C SER A 117 12.96 16.72 7.55
N LYS A 118 12.97 16.07 6.39
CA LYS A 118 13.49 16.58 5.11
C LYS A 118 12.40 16.94 4.10
N GLU A 119 11.12 16.80 4.47
CA GLU A 119 9.98 16.98 3.58
C GLU A 119 10.06 16.10 2.30
N MET A 120 10.64 14.90 2.44
CA MET A 120 10.85 13.96 1.34
C MET A 120 9.87 12.80 1.38
N THR A 121 9.38 12.38 0.21
CA THR A 121 8.56 11.18 0.05
C THR A 121 9.37 10.10 -0.68
N ALA A 122 9.46 8.91 -0.09
CA ALA A 122 10.02 7.75 -0.78
C ALA A 122 9.07 7.26 -1.88
N SER A 123 9.62 6.67 -2.94
CA SER A 123 8.85 5.97 -3.97
C SER A 123 9.09 4.47 -3.90
N VAL A 124 8.11 3.67 -4.26
CA VAL A 124 8.23 2.21 -4.41
C VAL A 124 8.05 1.82 -5.87
N CYS A 125 8.87 0.89 -6.36
CA CYS A 125 8.81 0.42 -7.73
C CYS A 125 7.67 -0.58 -7.98
N CYS A 126 7.21 -0.63 -9.23
CA CYS A 126 6.30 -1.61 -9.79
C CYS A 126 6.90 -2.13 -11.11
N PRO A 127 7.26 -3.42 -11.21
CA PRO A 127 7.14 -4.45 -10.19
C PRO A 127 8.12 -4.24 -9.02
N ASN A 128 7.90 -4.90 -7.87
CA ASN A 128 8.86 -4.94 -6.77
C ASN A 128 10.08 -5.78 -7.18
N LEU A 129 11.30 -5.35 -6.82
CA LEU A 129 12.54 -6.07 -7.20
C LEU A 129 12.98 -7.10 -6.17
N VAL A 130 12.35 -7.08 -5.00
CA VAL A 130 12.58 -8.08 -3.96
C VAL A 130 11.27 -8.65 -3.45
N GLU A 131 11.34 -9.87 -2.94
CA GLU A 131 10.29 -10.56 -2.19
C GLU A 131 10.77 -10.76 -0.76
N HIS A 132 9.84 -10.78 0.19
CA HIS A 132 10.15 -11.17 1.56
C HIS A 132 10.22 -12.70 1.63
N ALA A 133 11.35 -13.23 2.08
CA ALA A 133 11.50 -14.65 2.33
C ALA A 133 10.57 -15.08 3.48
N ASP A 134 10.02 -16.29 3.38
CA ASP A 134 9.27 -16.91 4.49
C ASP A 134 10.28 -17.44 5.52
N ALA A 135 10.88 -16.53 6.30
CA ALA A 135 11.76 -16.86 7.41
C ALA A 135 11.09 -16.51 8.76
N ASP A 136 11.37 -17.33 9.78
CA ASP A 136 10.91 -17.09 11.15
C ASP A 136 11.40 -15.72 11.63
N SER A 137 10.47 -14.84 12.03
CA SER A 137 10.85 -13.50 12.44
C SER A 137 11.40 -13.49 13.87
N LEU A 138 12.59 -12.94 14.05
CA LEU A 138 13.18 -12.69 15.36
C LEU A 138 12.34 -11.77 16.27
N LEU A 139 11.38 -11.03 15.69
CA LEU A 139 10.53 -10.07 16.40
C LEU A 139 9.06 -10.53 16.54
N LEU A 140 8.78 -11.82 16.33
CA LEU A 140 7.42 -12.39 16.32
C LEU A 140 6.48 -11.70 15.31
N HIS A 141 7.05 -11.03 14.29
CA HIS A 141 6.26 -10.33 13.27
C HIS A 141 5.48 -11.31 12.38
N ASP A 142 5.98 -12.53 12.21
CA ASP A 142 5.28 -13.65 11.60
C ASP A 142 3.98 -13.97 12.36
N VAL A 143 4.02 -13.98 13.69
CA VAL A 143 2.83 -14.21 14.54
C VAL A 143 1.90 -12.99 14.56
N MET A 144 2.42 -11.78 14.71
CA MET A 144 1.59 -10.57 14.86
C MET A 144 1.03 -10.04 13.53
N PHE A 145 1.78 -10.20 12.44
CA PHE A 145 1.48 -9.58 11.16
C PHE A 145 1.22 -10.57 10.02
N GLY A 146 1.45 -11.86 10.25
CA GLY A 146 1.28 -12.91 9.26
C GLY A 146 2.31 -12.83 8.12
N VAL A 147 1.98 -13.48 7.01
CA VAL A 147 2.84 -13.55 5.81
C VAL A 147 3.05 -12.16 5.17
N ARG A 148 4.29 -11.81 4.82
CA ARG A 148 4.70 -10.44 4.42
C ARG A 148 5.21 -10.34 2.99
N ARG A 149 4.45 -10.86 2.02
CA ARG A 149 4.87 -10.84 0.61
C ARG A 149 4.75 -9.47 -0.07
N SER A 150 5.45 -9.34 -1.19
CA SER A 150 5.38 -8.22 -2.13
C SER A 150 4.03 -8.14 -2.83
N VAL A 151 3.63 -6.94 -3.26
CA VAL A 151 2.41 -6.75 -4.04
C VAL A 151 2.52 -7.46 -5.39
N VAL A 152 3.69 -7.31 -6.02
CA VAL A 152 4.00 -7.93 -7.31
C VAL A 152 5.50 -8.14 -7.40
N PHE A 153 5.91 -9.40 -7.50
CA PHE A 153 7.30 -9.81 -7.61
C PHE A 153 7.50 -10.66 -8.87
N PRO A 154 8.43 -10.32 -9.78
CA PRO A 154 8.70 -11.09 -10.98
C PRO A 154 9.09 -12.53 -10.63
N ARG A 155 8.41 -13.49 -11.24
CA ARG A 155 8.75 -14.92 -11.14
C ARG A 155 9.96 -15.23 -12.00
N ASN A 156 10.60 -16.37 -11.73
CA ASN A 156 11.79 -16.80 -12.44
C ASN A 156 11.60 -16.77 -13.96
N GLY A 157 12.51 -16.11 -14.67
CA GLY A 157 12.50 -15.94 -16.12
C GLY A 157 11.55 -14.85 -16.66
N GLU A 158 10.81 -14.13 -15.81
CA GLU A 158 10.06 -12.95 -16.25
C GLU A 158 11.00 -11.74 -16.35
N GLN A 159 10.97 -11.07 -17.51
CA GLN A 159 11.87 -9.96 -17.80
C GLN A 159 11.41 -8.68 -17.07
N VAL A 160 12.34 -8.02 -16.38
CA VAL A 160 12.09 -6.77 -15.63
C VAL A 160 12.61 -5.56 -16.39
N SER A 161 13.58 -5.76 -17.29
CA SER A 161 14.15 -4.69 -18.10
C SER A 161 13.07 -3.89 -18.86
N GLY A 162 13.06 -2.58 -18.70
CA GLY A 162 12.08 -1.68 -19.32
C GLY A 162 10.85 -1.39 -18.45
N ALA A 163 10.59 -2.20 -17.41
CA ALA A 163 9.42 -2.02 -16.55
C ALA A 163 9.51 -0.76 -15.66
N LEU A 164 10.70 -0.18 -15.50
CA LEU A 164 10.96 0.96 -14.61
C LEU A 164 11.08 2.32 -15.33
N GLU A 165 10.77 2.39 -16.62
CA GLU A 165 10.93 3.61 -17.45
C GLU A 165 9.71 4.54 -17.45
N SER A 166 8.58 4.12 -16.87
CA SER A 166 7.34 4.87 -16.88
C SER A 166 7.20 5.80 -15.67
N GLY A 167 6.16 6.64 -15.69
CA GLY A 167 5.92 7.66 -14.67
C GLY A 167 5.56 7.11 -13.28
N THR A 168 5.21 8.05 -12.38
CA THR A 168 4.70 7.75 -11.03
C THR A 168 3.18 7.84 -11.02
N VAL A 169 2.50 6.86 -10.43
CA VAL A 169 1.07 6.96 -10.17
C VAL A 169 0.80 8.02 -9.11
N GLU A 170 -0.15 8.90 -9.38
CA GLU A 170 -0.59 9.91 -8.44
C GLU A 170 -2.02 9.63 -8.00
N SER A 171 -2.21 9.49 -6.69
CA SER A 171 -3.54 9.54 -6.08
C SER A 171 -3.48 10.30 -4.76
N ARG A 172 -4.52 11.08 -4.51
CA ARG A 172 -4.76 11.78 -3.24
C ARG A 172 -5.63 10.96 -2.28
N CYS A 173 -6.11 9.80 -2.71
CA CYS A 173 -6.93 8.92 -1.89
C CYS A 173 -6.52 7.45 -2.02
N ILE A 174 -6.61 6.71 -0.92
CA ILE A 174 -6.18 5.32 -0.85
C ILE A 174 -7.20 4.52 -0.06
N PRO A 175 -8.03 3.70 -0.74
CA PRO A 175 -8.87 2.74 -0.05
C PRO A 175 -8.00 1.63 0.53
N HIS A 176 -8.18 1.34 1.82
CA HIS A 176 -7.38 0.38 2.54
C HIS A 176 -8.22 -0.36 3.56
N PHE A 177 -8.24 -1.69 3.45
CA PHE A 177 -8.70 -2.56 4.51
C PHE A 177 -7.66 -2.57 5.64
N GLU A 178 -8.02 -1.99 6.77
CA GLU A 178 -7.17 -1.82 7.94
C GLU A 178 -7.14 -3.12 8.75
N SER A 179 -5.97 -3.75 8.82
CA SER A 179 -5.83 -5.13 9.27
C SER A 179 -5.96 -5.34 10.78
N LEU A 180 -6.00 -4.29 11.61
CA LEU A 180 -6.25 -4.43 13.06
C LEU A 180 -7.75 -4.38 13.39
N SER A 181 -8.48 -3.49 12.73
CA SER A 181 -9.88 -3.21 12.98
C SER A 181 -10.83 -3.97 12.06
N GLY A 182 -10.34 -4.45 10.91
CA GLY A 182 -11.14 -5.15 9.91
C GLY A 182 -12.06 -4.22 9.10
N PHE A 183 -11.87 -2.91 9.18
CA PHE A 183 -12.68 -1.93 8.45
C PHE A 183 -11.99 -1.44 7.18
N SER A 184 -12.81 -1.16 6.18
CA SER A 184 -12.42 -0.45 4.97
C SER A 184 -12.42 1.05 5.22
N ILE A 185 -11.24 1.65 5.11
CA ILE A 185 -10.98 3.06 5.37
C ILE A 185 -10.40 3.68 4.11
N VAL A 186 -10.84 4.89 3.75
CA VAL A 186 -10.21 5.70 2.70
C VAL A 186 -9.35 6.75 3.37
N PHE A 187 -8.05 6.71 3.09
CA PHE A 187 -7.10 7.73 3.53
C PHE A 187 -6.99 8.80 2.45
N PHE A 188 -6.98 10.08 2.84
CA PHE A 188 -6.85 11.21 1.94
C PHE A 188 -5.58 12.02 2.25
N ARG A 189 -5.12 12.82 1.29
CA ARG A 189 -3.98 13.74 1.42
C ARG A 189 -4.19 15.00 0.58
N GLU A 190 -3.87 16.17 1.13
CA GLU A 190 -4.09 17.47 0.46
C GLU A 190 -3.13 17.74 -0.72
N GLY A 191 -1.92 17.15 -0.72
CA GLY A 191 -0.94 17.30 -1.82
C GLY A 191 0.20 16.28 -1.84
N ARG A 192 1.10 16.36 -2.82
CA ARG A 192 2.37 15.58 -2.80
C ARG A 192 3.24 16.09 -1.64
N GLY A 193 3.72 15.18 -0.79
CA GLY A 193 4.58 15.51 0.36
C GLY A 193 3.85 16.05 1.59
N ASP A 194 2.52 16.22 1.53
CA ASP A 194 1.72 16.69 2.67
C ASP A 194 1.50 15.56 3.69
N GLU A 195 1.71 15.88 4.97
CA GLU A 195 1.60 14.96 6.10
C GLU A 195 0.16 14.86 6.65
N SER A 196 -0.73 15.79 6.26
CA SER A 196 -2.12 15.78 6.66
C SER A 196 -2.87 14.61 6.01
N THR A 197 -2.86 13.48 6.70
CA THR A 197 -3.73 12.36 6.38
C THR A 197 -4.95 12.41 7.29
N TRP A 198 -6.12 12.49 6.69
CA TRP A 198 -7.38 12.20 7.36
C TRP A 198 -8.02 10.98 6.71
N SER A 199 -9.04 10.43 7.36
CA SER A 199 -9.67 9.21 6.88
C SER A 199 -11.16 9.20 7.13
N MET A 200 -11.86 8.47 6.27
CA MET A 200 -13.29 8.22 6.38
C MET A 200 -13.55 6.74 6.13
N THR A 201 -14.64 6.21 6.66
CA THR A 201 -15.01 4.84 6.31
C THR A 201 -15.49 4.78 4.87
N SER A 202 -15.23 3.67 4.19
CA SER A 202 -15.55 3.53 2.77
C SER A 202 -17.03 3.75 2.42
N HIS A 203 -17.95 3.31 3.30
CA HIS A 203 -19.38 3.50 3.06
C HIS A 203 -19.83 4.96 3.23
N GLU A 204 -19.16 5.76 4.07
CA GLU A 204 -19.42 7.20 4.17
C GLU A 204 -18.95 7.93 2.90
N VAL A 205 -17.78 7.57 2.37
CA VAL A 205 -17.25 8.12 1.11
C VAL A 205 -18.24 7.86 -0.03
N LEU A 206 -18.72 6.62 -0.18
CA LEU A 206 -19.72 6.29 -1.20
C LEU A 206 -21.04 7.04 -1.00
N GLY A 207 -21.48 7.20 0.25
CA GLY A 207 -22.67 7.98 0.60
C GLY A 207 -22.57 9.45 0.21
N ASP A 208 -21.43 10.09 0.47
CA ASP A 208 -21.18 11.48 0.10
C ASP A 208 -20.99 11.68 -1.40
N CYS A 209 -20.71 10.59 -2.15
CA CYS A 209 -20.72 10.51 -3.61
C CYS A 209 -22.09 10.06 -4.18
N GLY A 210 -23.15 10.04 -3.38
CA GLY A 210 -24.52 9.84 -3.86
C GLY A 210 -25.02 8.39 -3.87
N MET A 211 -24.23 7.40 -3.42
CA MET A 211 -24.72 6.03 -3.29
C MET A 211 -25.54 5.87 -2.01
N SER A 212 -26.79 5.44 -2.14
CA SER A 212 -27.60 5.09 -0.98
C SER A 212 -27.09 3.78 -0.33
N LYS A 213 -27.47 3.53 0.93
CA LYS A 213 -27.16 2.24 1.59
C LYS A 213 -27.71 1.05 0.80
N SER A 214 -28.89 1.20 0.17
CA SER A 214 -29.47 0.18 -0.69
C SER A 214 -28.66 -0.06 -1.95
N ASP A 215 -28.07 0.97 -2.55
CA ASP A 215 -27.22 0.82 -3.74
C ASP A 215 -25.95 0.03 -3.40
N ILE A 216 -25.29 0.41 -2.31
CA ILE A 216 -24.06 -0.25 -1.84
C ILE A 216 -24.34 -1.73 -1.52
N VAL A 217 -25.39 -2.02 -0.76
CA VAL A 217 -25.78 -3.40 -0.41
C VAL A 217 -26.26 -4.17 -1.64
N GLY A 218 -26.96 -3.52 -2.57
CA GLY A 218 -27.39 -4.12 -3.84
C GLY A 218 -26.22 -4.59 -4.67
N LYS A 219 -25.23 -3.72 -4.90
CA LYS A 219 -24.00 -4.05 -5.63
C LYS A 219 -23.20 -5.16 -4.96
N PHE A 220 -23.04 -5.11 -3.64
CA PHE A 220 -22.40 -6.19 -2.91
C PHE A 220 -23.09 -7.54 -3.11
N ARG A 221 -24.43 -7.58 -3.05
CA ARG A 221 -25.19 -8.82 -3.26
C ARG A 221 -25.10 -9.33 -4.69
N GLU A 222 -25.11 -8.44 -5.68
CA GLU A 222 -24.92 -8.78 -7.10
C GLU A 222 -23.57 -9.48 -7.32
N ASP A 223 -22.47 -8.92 -6.79
CA ASP A 223 -21.14 -9.51 -6.97
C ASP A 223 -20.93 -10.76 -6.12
N LEU A 224 -21.50 -10.81 -4.91
CA LEU A 224 -21.45 -12.01 -4.07
C LEU A 224 -22.20 -13.18 -4.71
N ALA A 225 -23.33 -12.92 -5.40
CA ALA A 225 -24.07 -13.95 -6.11
C ALA A 225 -23.29 -14.55 -7.29
N LYS A 226 -22.46 -13.74 -7.97
CA LYS A 226 -21.53 -14.22 -9.02
C LYS A 226 -20.37 -15.04 -8.45
N ASN A 227 -20.04 -14.83 -7.17
CA ASN A 227 -18.90 -15.42 -6.49
C ASN A 227 -19.33 -16.28 -5.29
N PRO A 228 -20.03 -17.40 -5.49
CA PRO A 228 -20.56 -18.22 -4.39
C PRO A 228 -19.47 -18.78 -3.47
N GLN A 229 -18.23 -18.92 -3.95
CA GLN A 229 -17.07 -19.36 -3.14
C GLN A 229 -16.68 -18.33 -2.06
N ALA A 230 -16.99 -17.05 -2.28
CA ALA A 230 -16.73 -15.99 -1.31
C ALA A 230 -17.79 -15.91 -0.20
N ALA A 231 -18.95 -16.57 -0.39
CA ALA A 231 -20.05 -16.53 0.56
C ALA A 231 -19.62 -17.06 1.95
N PRO A 232 -20.05 -16.43 3.07
CA PRO A 232 -19.61 -16.79 4.42
C PRO A 232 -19.62 -18.29 4.77
N PRO A 233 -20.65 -19.08 4.41
CA PRO A 233 -20.66 -20.51 4.72
C PRO A 233 -19.55 -21.30 4.01
N VAL A 234 -19.04 -20.79 2.88
CA VAL A 234 -18.05 -21.46 2.03
C VAL A 234 -16.65 -20.90 2.29
N SER A 235 -16.52 -19.58 2.43
CA SER A 235 -15.24 -18.92 2.71
C SER A 235 -14.79 -19.12 4.16
N GLY A 236 -15.70 -19.41 5.09
CA GLY A 236 -15.41 -19.49 6.52
C GLY A 236 -15.24 -18.12 7.18
N LEU A 237 -15.51 -17.03 6.46
CA LEU A 237 -15.37 -15.65 6.92
C LEU A 237 -16.73 -15.04 7.23
N SER A 238 -16.77 -14.12 8.19
CA SER A 238 -18.02 -13.46 8.55
C SER A 238 -18.51 -12.55 7.41
N HIS A 239 -19.83 -12.40 7.31
CA HIS A 239 -20.44 -11.50 6.31
C HIS A 239 -19.92 -10.05 6.39
N PRO A 240 -19.75 -9.43 7.57
CA PRO A 240 -19.15 -8.09 7.66
C PRO A 240 -17.73 -8.04 7.09
N PHE A 241 -16.91 -9.07 7.33
CA PHE A 241 -15.54 -9.12 6.80
C PHE A 241 -15.53 -9.15 5.27
N VAL A 242 -16.31 -10.06 4.68
CA VAL A 242 -16.45 -10.18 3.22
C VAL A 242 -16.94 -8.88 2.59
N PHE A 243 -17.88 -8.19 3.25
CA PHE A 243 -18.35 -6.88 2.82
C PHE A 243 -17.27 -5.79 2.90
N GLN A 244 -16.50 -5.73 3.98
CA GLN A 244 -15.41 -4.75 4.13
C GLN A 244 -14.29 -4.99 3.10
N LEU A 245 -13.98 -6.25 2.77
CA LEU A 245 -13.04 -6.58 1.71
C LEU A 245 -13.58 -6.15 0.33
N TRP A 246 -14.84 -6.47 0.04
CA TRP A 246 -15.51 -6.08 -1.20
C TRP A 246 -15.53 -4.56 -1.38
N ILE A 247 -15.94 -3.79 -0.35
CA ILE A 247 -16.06 -2.33 -0.48
C ILE A 247 -14.69 -1.64 -0.62
N THR A 248 -13.62 -2.21 -0.04
CA THR A 248 -12.24 -1.73 -0.32
C THR A 248 -11.92 -1.88 -1.80
N SER A 249 -12.17 -3.05 -2.38
CA SER A 249 -11.93 -3.33 -3.79
C SER A 249 -12.81 -2.48 -4.71
N PHE A 250 -14.07 -2.25 -4.34
CA PHE A 250 -14.98 -1.37 -5.08
C PHE A 250 -14.46 0.07 -5.16
N ILE A 251 -14.05 0.67 -4.04
CA ILE A 251 -13.48 2.02 -4.07
C ILE A 251 -12.15 2.04 -4.82
N LEU A 252 -11.33 0.99 -4.72
CA LEU A 252 -10.11 0.90 -5.53
C LEU A 252 -10.43 0.96 -7.03
N GLY A 253 -11.51 0.33 -7.46
CA GLY A 253 -12.06 0.45 -8.81
C GLY A 253 -12.47 1.86 -9.18
N ALA A 254 -13.22 2.56 -8.32
CA ALA A 254 -13.63 3.94 -8.56
C ALA A 254 -12.43 4.90 -8.68
N VAL A 255 -11.41 4.73 -7.84
CA VAL A 255 -10.15 5.48 -7.92
C VAL A 255 -9.39 5.13 -9.20
N ALA A 256 -9.36 3.86 -9.60
CA ALA A 256 -8.74 3.45 -10.86
C ALA A 256 -9.46 4.07 -12.08
N SER A 257 -10.79 4.23 -12.03
CA SER A 257 -11.54 4.89 -13.11
C SER A 257 -11.13 6.34 -13.29
N GLN A 258 -11.01 7.09 -12.19
CA GLN A 258 -10.48 8.46 -12.24
C GLN A 258 -9.05 8.49 -12.81
N LEU A 259 -8.19 7.59 -12.35
CA LEU A 259 -6.79 7.52 -12.78
C LEU A 259 -6.65 7.19 -14.28
N LEU A 260 -7.49 6.30 -14.80
CA LEU A 260 -7.45 5.86 -16.20
C LEU A 260 -8.30 6.72 -17.13
N GLY A 261 -8.88 7.82 -16.64
CA GLY A 261 -9.55 8.82 -17.48
C GLY A 261 -11.06 8.59 -17.72
N GLY A 262 -11.71 7.73 -16.93
CA GLY A 262 -13.16 7.57 -16.95
C GLY A 262 -13.67 6.14 -16.74
N PRO A 263 -15.01 5.94 -16.70
CA PRO A 263 -15.64 4.65 -16.40
C PRO A 263 -15.77 3.73 -17.62
N ASP A 264 -14.83 3.79 -18.57
CA ASP A 264 -14.84 2.98 -19.79
C ASP A 264 -14.29 1.57 -19.54
N ARG A 265 -15.14 0.55 -19.72
CA ARG A 265 -14.76 -0.85 -19.48
C ARG A 265 -13.60 -1.30 -20.36
N ASP A 266 -13.51 -0.81 -21.59
CA ASP A 266 -12.44 -1.19 -22.51
C ASP A 266 -11.08 -0.69 -21.99
N VAL A 267 -11.06 0.49 -21.37
CA VAL A 267 -9.86 1.05 -20.72
C VAL A 267 -9.42 0.20 -19.53
N LEU A 268 -10.36 -0.27 -18.70
CA LEU A 268 -10.05 -1.21 -17.61
C LEU A 268 -9.49 -2.52 -18.17
N ASP A 269 -10.10 -3.09 -19.21
CA ASP A 269 -9.69 -4.35 -19.81
C ASP A 269 -8.29 -4.24 -20.44
N ILE A 270 -7.92 -3.08 -21.00
CA ILE A 270 -6.54 -2.78 -21.42
C ILE A 270 -5.60 -2.76 -20.20
N GLY A 271 -5.99 -2.07 -19.12
CA GLY A 271 -5.20 -2.01 -17.89
C GLY A 271 -4.94 -3.38 -17.27
N LEU A 272 -5.95 -4.26 -17.25
CA LEU A 272 -5.86 -5.62 -16.73
C LEU A 272 -4.94 -6.54 -17.56
N LYS A 273 -4.69 -6.18 -18.83
CA LYS A 273 -3.76 -6.89 -19.73
C LYS A 273 -2.33 -6.38 -19.63
N ARG A 274 -2.08 -5.27 -18.91
CA ARG A 274 -0.72 -4.77 -18.70
C ARG A 274 0.12 -5.80 -17.93
N PRO A 275 1.45 -5.82 -18.14
CA PRO A 275 2.35 -6.60 -17.28
C PRO A 275 2.07 -6.30 -15.82
N TRP A 276 2.17 -7.31 -14.95
CA TRP A 276 2.05 -7.19 -13.49
C TRP A 276 0.66 -6.88 -12.93
N ALA A 277 -0.27 -6.33 -13.73
CA ALA A 277 -1.59 -5.91 -13.26
C ALA A 277 -2.36 -7.05 -12.58
N ARG A 278 -2.47 -8.20 -13.25
CA ARG A 278 -3.16 -9.38 -12.70
C ARG A 278 -2.48 -9.88 -11.42
N GLN A 279 -1.16 -10.05 -11.44
CA GLN A 279 -0.41 -10.53 -10.28
C GLN A 279 -0.57 -9.59 -9.08
N ALA A 280 -0.52 -8.27 -9.31
CA ALA A 280 -0.73 -7.27 -8.27
C ALA A 280 -2.14 -7.34 -7.65
N LEU A 281 -3.16 -7.58 -8.47
CA LEU A 281 -4.54 -7.71 -7.99
C LEU A 281 -4.81 -9.04 -7.28
N GLU A 282 -4.15 -10.12 -7.68
CA GLU A 282 -4.23 -11.44 -7.03
C GLU A 282 -3.80 -11.40 -5.56
N THR A 283 -2.95 -10.44 -5.18
CA THR A 283 -2.51 -10.28 -3.79
C THR A 283 -3.49 -9.51 -2.90
N ILE A 284 -4.60 -8.97 -3.43
CA ILE A 284 -5.58 -8.23 -2.63
C ILE A 284 -6.10 -9.09 -1.47
N PRO A 285 -6.71 -10.27 -1.70
CA PRO A 285 -7.30 -11.02 -0.61
C PRO A 285 -6.25 -11.54 0.35
N ALA A 286 -5.16 -12.14 -0.15
CA ALA A 286 -4.07 -12.65 0.68
C ALA A 286 -3.46 -11.59 1.61
N GLY A 287 -3.18 -10.39 1.07
CA GLY A 287 -2.65 -9.28 1.87
C GLY A 287 -3.60 -8.85 3.00
N LYS A 288 -4.91 -8.99 2.82
CA LYS A 288 -5.91 -8.62 3.84
C LYS A 288 -6.24 -9.75 4.79
N LEU A 289 -6.13 -11.00 4.37
CA LEU A 289 -6.41 -12.19 5.17
C LEU A 289 -5.27 -12.63 6.08
N ARG A 290 -4.03 -12.21 5.80
CA ARG A 290 -2.82 -12.71 6.48
C ARG A 290 -2.82 -12.65 8.02
N ARG A 291 -3.68 -11.82 8.63
CA ARG A 291 -3.82 -11.72 10.10
C ARG A 291 -5.05 -12.44 10.66
N PHE A 292 -5.95 -12.88 9.78
CA PHE A 292 -7.24 -13.49 10.13
C PHE A 292 -7.30 -14.98 9.79
N VAL A 293 -6.39 -15.44 8.94
CA VAL A 293 -6.32 -16.82 8.46
C VAL A 293 -4.90 -17.34 8.71
N PRO A 294 -4.74 -18.59 9.19
CA PRO A 294 -3.43 -19.23 9.32
C PRO A 294 -2.67 -19.24 7.98
N ALA A 295 -1.33 -19.16 8.03
CA ALA A 295 -0.49 -19.04 6.84
C ALA A 295 -0.71 -20.19 5.84
N GLU A 296 -0.88 -21.41 6.36
CA GLU A 296 -1.12 -22.62 5.59
C GLU A 296 -2.48 -22.64 4.86
N GLN A 297 -3.44 -21.85 5.31
CA GLN A 297 -4.77 -21.71 4.70
C GLN A 297 -4.90 -20.45 3.83
N LEU A 298 -3.90 -19.56 3.86
CA LEU A 298 -3.97 -18.24 3.24
C LEU A 298 -4.19 -18.31 1.73
N ALA A 299 -3.48 -19.20 1.04
CA ALA A 299 -3.59 -19.35 -0.42
C ALA A 299 -4.99 -19.79 -0.84
N GLU A 300 -5.54 -20.81 -0.16
CA GLU A 300 -6.87 -21.33 -0.44
C GLU A 300 -7.97 -20.30 -0.13
N ALA A 301 -7.90 -19.66 1.05
CA ALA A 301 -8.85 -18.62 1.43
C ALA A 301 -8.79 -17.42 0.47
N SER A 302 -7.59 -17.03 0.03
CA SER A 302 -7.41 -15.96 -0.96
C SER A 302 -8.04 -16.32 -2.31
N ALA A 303 -7.83 -17.55 -2.78
CA ALA A 303 -8.40 -18.01 -4.05
C ALA A 303 -9.94 -17.96 -4.06
N ARG A 304 -10.59 -18.29 -2.93
CA ARG A 304 -12.06 -18.21 -2.78
C ARG A 304 -12.61 -16.78 -2.86
N LEU A 305 -11.81 -15.77 -2.47
CA LEU A 305 -12.21 -14.37 -2.42
C LEU A 305 -11.78 -13.55 -3.65
N LEU A 306 -10.82 -14.06 -4.44
CA LEU A 306 -10.24 -13.32 -5.56
C LEU A 306 -11.30 -12.83 -6.55
N GLY A 307 -12.21 -13.71 -6.97
CA GLY A 307 -13.28 -13.36 -7.91
C GLY A 307 -14.16 -12.22 -7.41
N LEU A 308 -14.51 -12.25 -6.11
CA LEU A 308 -15.31 -11.18 -5.48
C LEU A 308 -14.55 -9.85 -5.49
N CYS A 309 -13.26 -9.85 -5.16
CA CYS A 309 -12.43 -8.64 -5.19
C CYS A 309 -12.27 -8.06 -6.60
N THR A 310 -12.08 -8.91 -7.61
CA THR A 310 -11.95 -8.46 -9.01
C THR A 310 -13.26 -7.94 -9.57
N ASP A 311 -14.38 -8.59 -9.25
CA ASP A 311 -15.71 -8.13 -9.67
C ASP A 311 -16.07 -6.81 -8.99
N ALA A 312 -15.77 -6.68 -7.70
CA ALA A 312 -15.96 -5.43 -6.96
C ALA A 312 -15.17 -4.28 -7.58
N LEU A 313 -13.89 -4.51 -7.90
CA LEU A 313 -13.04 -3.52 -8.58
C LEU A 313 -13.63 -3.14 -9.94
N GLY A 314 -14.05 -4.11 -10.74
CA GLY A 314 -14.68 -3.85 -12.03
C GLY A 314 -16.01 -3.08 -11.90
N ALA A 315 -16.83 -3.42 -10.91
CA ALA A 315 -18.09 -2.73 -10.62
C ALA A 315 -17.85 -1.29 -10.17
N GLY A 316 -16.87 -1.07 -9.27
CA GLY A 316 -16.48 0.25 -8.81
C GLY A 316 -15.86 1.11 -9.91
N PHE A 317 -15.14 0.50 -10.86
CA PHE A 317 -14.57 1.20 -12.01
C PHE A 317 -15.64 1.79 -12.92
N VAL A 318 -16.72 1.06 -13.19
CA VAL A 318 -17.80 1.53 -14.09
C VAL A 318 -18.88 2.32 -13.35
N ALA A 319 -18.89 2.27 -12.01
CA ALA A 319 -19.88 2.97 -11.17
C ALA A 319 -20.00 4.48 -11.44
N PRO A 320 -18.94 5.23 -11.82
CA PRO A 320 -19.10 6.65 -12.12
C PRO A 320 -20.01 6.98 -13.30
N ALA A 321 -20.34 6.00 -14.16
CA ALA A 321 -21.36 6.19 -15.18
C ALA A 321 -22.77 6.43 -14.58
N GLN A 322 -23.01 5.92 -13.36
CA GLN A 322 -24.25 6.09 -12.62
C GLN A 322 -24.12 7.09 -11.46
N TRP A 323 -22.93 7.20 -10.84
CA TRP A 323 -22.62 8.14 -9.76
C TRP A 323 -21.36 8.97 -10.10
N PRO A 324 -21.49 10.01 -10.95
CA PRO A 324 -20.35 10.77 -11.48
C PRO A 324 -19.43 11.35 -10.41
N GLU A 325 -19.96 11.68 -9.23
CA GLU A 325 -19.22 12.19 -8.07
C GLU A 325 -18.17 11.22 -7.53
N LEU A 326 -18.20 9.94 -7.93
CA LEU A 326 -17.14 8.98 -7.63
C LEU A 326 -15.82 9.33 -8.31
N LEU A 327 -15.82 10.03 -9.45
CA LEU A 327 -14.58 10.53 -10.08
C LEU A 327 -13.92 11.63 -9.23
N ASP A 328 -14.69 12.30 -8.39
CA ASP A 328 -14.17 13.39 -7.56
C ASP A 328 -13.64 12.92 -6.21
N ILE A 329 -13.70 11.62 -5.86
CA ILE A 329 -13.23 11.10 -4.55
C ILE A 329 -11.87 11.68 -4.15
N PRO A 330 -10.83 11.73 -5.02
CA PRO A 330 -9.52 12.24 -4.63
C PRO A 330 -9.49 13.74 -4.25
N PHE A 331 -10.49 14.53 -4.65
CA PHE A 331 -10.50 15.99 -4.54
C PHE A 331 -11.69 16.55 -3.75
N ARG A 332 -12.74 15.74 -3.57
CA ARG A 332 -14.00 16.14 -2.96
C ARG A 332 -13.87 16.43 -1.47
N PHE A 333 -13.02 15.67 -0.79
CA PHE A 333 -12.85 15.76 0.65
C PHE A 333 -11.63 16.64 0.97
N LYS A 334 -11.79 17.55 1.94
CA LYS A 334 -10.71 18.37 2.52
C LYS A 334 -10.82 18.33 4.05
N GLU A 335 -9.69 18.34 4.75
CA GLU A 335 -9.66 18.56 6.21
C GLU A 335 -10.07 20.04 6.45
N PRO A 336 -11.01 20.49 7.32
CA PRO A 336 -11.84 19.86 8.36
C PRO A 336 -13.33 20.31 8.32
N GLU A 337 -14.05 20.19 7.21
CA GLU A 337 -15.53 20.42 7.19
C GLU A 337 -16.30 19.22 7.79
N HIS A 338 -15.79 18.00 7.63
CA HIS A 338 -16.49 16.78 8.03
C HIS A 338 -16.34 16.45 9.53
N HIS A 339 -15.16 16.64 10.14
CA HIS A 339 -14.95 16.37 11.57
C HIS A 339 -15.73 17.32 12.49
N LYS A 340 -16.03 18.55 12.05
CA LYS A 340 -16.86 19.48 12.83
C LYS A 340 -18.36 19.16 12.78
N ARG A 341 -18.83 18.49 11.73
CA ARG A 341 -20.27 18.19 11.55
C ARG A 341 -20.72 16.92 12.26
N ARG A 342 -19.82 16.00 12.62
CA ARG A 342 -20.17 14.73 13.26
C ARG A 342 -19.10 14.35 14.28
N GLY A 343 -19.46 14.33 15.56
CA GLY A 343 -18.57 13.89 16.64
C GLY A 343 -17.97 12.53 16.32
N SER A 344 -16.64 12.44 16.33
CA SER A 344 -15.91 11.22 15.96
C SER A 344 -16.25 10.08 16.93
N ALA A 345 -16.81 8.99 16.41
CA ALA A 345 -17.06 7.75 17.14
C ALA A 345 -15.91 6.72 17.02
N TYR A 346 -14.80 7.08 16.38
CA TYR A 346 -13.65 6.21 16.19
C TYR A 346 -12.39 6.79 16.85
N PRO A 347 -11.51 5.93 17.40
CA PRO A 347 -10.30 6.37 18.06
C PRO A 347 -9.40 7.10 17.07
N ASP A 348 -9.09 8.35 17.42
CA ASP A 348 -8.10 9.16 16.74
C ASP A 348 -6.75 8.43 16.81
N THR A 349 -6.24 7.97 15.66
CA THR A 349 -4.95 7.28 15.58
C THR A 349 -3.75 8.21 15.82
N ARG A 350 -3.97 9.49 16.15
CA ARG A 350 -2.90 10.46 16.45
C ARG A 350 -2.19 10.28 17.81
N SER A 351 -2.50 9.27 18.64
CA SER A 351 -1.87 9.13 19.96
C SER A 351 -1.12 7.80 20.20
N THR A 352 0.12 7.73 19.74
CA THR A 352 1.20 7.07 20.50
C THR A 352 2.49 7.90 20.42
N GLY A 353 2.38 9.19 20.73
CA GLY A 353 3.53 10.04 21.05
C GLY A 353 3.96 9.77 22.49
N LEU A 354 5.16 9.22 22.64
CA LEU A 354 5.87 9.05 23.91
C LEU A 354 5.75 10.30 24.79
N SER A 355 5.09 10.15 25.93
CA SER A 355 5.12 11.08 27.05
C SER A 355 6.58 11.35 27.44
N ARG A 356 6.96 12.63 27.49
CA ARG A 356 8.19 13.12 28.12
C ARG A 356 8.17 12.70 29.60
N ALA A 357 9.04 11.75 29.94
CA ALA A 357 9.47 11.50 31.31
C ALA A 357 10.73 12.33 31.62
N GLY A 358 10.73 12.94 32.82
CA GLY A 358 11.79 13.76 33.44
C GLY A 358 11.13 15.01 34.06
N GLY A 359 10.82 15.10 35.36
CA GLY A 359 11.66 14.82 36.55
C GLY A 359 12.58 16.03 36.77
N ASN A 360 12.70 16.71 37.91
CA ASN A 360 12.37 16.47 39.32
C ASN A 360 12.48 17.81 40.09
N GLY A 361 11.77 17.91 41.21
CA GLY A 361 12.30 18.39 42.51
C GLY A 361 12.87 19.80 42.67
N SER A 362 12.10 20.64 43.38
CA SER A 362 12.51 21.25 44.66
C SER A 362 11.28 21.59 45.47
#